data_AF-A0A1X7HD46-F1
#
_entry.id   AF-A0A1X7HD46-F1
#
_cell.length_a   1.000
_cell.length_b   1.000
_cell.length_c   1.000
_cell.angle_alpha   90.00
_cell.angle_beta   90.00
_cell.angle_gamma   90.00
#
_symmetry.space_group_name_H-M   'P 1'
#
loop_
_entity.id
_entity.type
_entity.pdbx_description
1 polymer ?
#
loop_
_entity_poly.entity_id
_entity_poly.type
_entity_poly.pdbx_seq_one_letter_code
_entity_poly.pdbx_strand_id
1 'polypeptide(L)'
;MWDQVAALRDFIHGRTYAAAVPTIRLNGEPPHAPDSALARVAEVNQALYQVTSHLCSRLYAELETGRPGPLAKASWQALVSIAEVWREDPELPDWVSELLPVKPQ
;
A
#
# COMPACT_ATOMS: atom_id res chain seq x y z
N MET A 1 -12.03 11.89 5.12
CA MET A 1 -11.21 11.63 3.91
C MET A 1 -9.72 11.52 4.25
N TRP A 2 -9.08 12.52 4.88
CA TRP A 2 -7.67 12.40 5.28
C TRP A 2 -7.37 11.17 6.16
N ASP A 3 -8.20 10.91 7.17
CA ASP A 3 -8.03 9.76 8.05
C ASP A 3 -8.19 8.42 7.32
N GLN A 4 -9.07 8.38 6.32
CA GLN A 4 -9.25 7.19 5.47
C GLN A 4 -8.02 6.95 4.58
N VAL A 5 -7.41 8.00 4.02
CA VAL A 5 -6.16 7.87 3.26
C VAL A 5 -5.03 7.37 4.17
N ALA A 6 -4.94 7.88 5.40
CA ALA A 6 -3.93 7.43 6.36
C ALA A 6 -4.14 5.97 6.75
N ALA A 7 -5.38 5.60 7.08
CA ALA A 7 -5.73 4.23 7.44
C ALA A 7 -5.49 3.23 6.29
N LEU A 8 -5.81 3.60 5.05
CA LEU A 8 -5.54 2.74 3.88
C LEU A 8 -4.04 2.55 3.65
N ARG A 9 -3.28 3.64 3.75
CA ARG A 9 -1.81 3.60 3.64
C ARG A 9 -1.23 2.68 4.70
N ASP A 10 -1.65 2.86 5.95
CA ASP A 10 -1.10 2.11 7.08
C ASP A 10 -1.47 0.63 6.99
N PHE A 11 -2.68 0.31 6.51
CA PHE A 11 -3.07 -1.07 6.19
C PHE A 11 -2.16 -1.69 5.11
N ILE A 12 -2.00 -1.02 3.96
CA ILE A 12 -1.16 -1.52 2.85
C ILE A 12 0.27 -1.70 3.35
N HIS A 13 0.85 -0.68 3.99
CA HIS A 13 2.22 -0.75 4.53
C HIS A 13 2.37 -1.84 5.58
N GLY A 14 1.40 -2.01 6.48
CA GLY A 14 1.43 -3.05 7.50
C GLY A 14 1.46 -4.44 6.89
N ARG A 15 0.65 -4.70 5.86
CA ARG A 15 0.61 -5.99 5.16
C ARG A 15 1.87 -6.27 4.37
N THR A 16 2.36 -5.28 3.64
CA THR A 16 3.59 -5.44 2.85
C THR A 16 4.79 -5.63 3.77
N TYR A 17 4.85 -4.88 4.87
CA TYR A 17 5.86 -5.06 5.90
C TYR A 17 5.81 -6.46 6.50
N ALA A 18 4.63 -6.94 6.93
CA ALA A 18 4.45 -8.28 7.49
C ALA A 18 4.94 -9.40 6.53
N ALA A 19 4.62 -9.28 5.24
CA ALA A 19 5.07 -10.22 4.22
C ALA A 19 6.59 -10.15 3.97
N ALA A 20 7.19 -8.98 4.11
CA ALA A 20 8.60 -8.73 3.84
C ALA A 20 9.50 -8.85 5.08
N VAL A 21 8.96 -9.10 6.28
CA VAL A 21 9.73 -9.27 7.54
C VAL A 21 10.97 -10.15 7.36
N PRO A 22 10.90 -11.32 6.69
CA PRO A 22 12.07 -12.18 6.49
C PRO A 22 13.20 -11.56 5.67
N THR A 23 12.93 -10.47 4.96
CA THR A 23 13.92 -9.74 4.13
C THR A 23 14.51 -8.52 4.84
N ILE A 24 13.97 -8.13 6.00
CA ILE A 24 14.45 -6.97 6.73
C ILE A 24 15.82 -7.28 7.31
N ARG A 25 16.79 -6.43 6.96
CA ARG A 25 18.16 -6.50 7.50
C ARG A 25 18.22 -5.74 8.81
N LEU A 26 18.93 -6.30 9.78
CA LEU A 26 19.32 -5.56 10.98
C LEU A 26 20.51 -4.64 10.68
N ASN A 27 20.65 -3.57 11.46
CA ASN A 27 21.74 -2.62 11.30
C ASN A 27 23.10 -3.34 11.41
N GLY A 28 23.90 -3.25 10.35
CA GLY A 28 25.22 -3.87 10.26
C GLY A 28 25.28 -5.22 9.54
N GLU A 29 24.13 -5.83 9.21
CA GLU A 29 24.12 -7.06 8.41
C GLU A 29 24.52 -6.79 6.95
N PRO A 30 25.20 -7.73 6.27
CA PRO A 30 25.50 -7.60 4.85
C PRO A 30 24.20 -7.60 4.00
N PRO A 31 24.24 -7.06 2.77
CA PRO A 31 23.12 -7.20 1.84
C PRO A 31 22.79 -8.67 1.55
N HIS A 32 21.53 -8.94 1.21
CA HIS A 32 21.16 -10.23 0.63
C HIS A 32 22.00 -10.49 -0.62
N ALA A 33 22.34 -11.76 -0.86
CA ALA A 33 23.08 -12.12 -2.06
C ALA A 33 22.34 -11.60 -3.31
N PRO A 34 23.06 -11.00 -4.29
CA PRO A 34 22.46 -10.61 -5.56
C PRO A 34 21.69 -11.78 -6.18
N ASP A 35 20.54 -11.48 -6.79
CA ASP A 35 19.63 -12.46 -7.40
C ASP A 35 18.97 -13.48 -6.47
N SER A 36 19.23 -13.43 -5.17
CA SER A 36 18.52 -14.28 -4.20
C SER A 36 17.04 -13.95 -4.13
N ALA A 37 16.23 -14.92 -3.74
CA ALA A 37 14.80 -14.73 -3.52
C ALA A 37 14.53 -13.61 -2.49
N LEU A 38 15.36 -13.50 -1.45
CA LEU A 38 15.25 -12.46 -0.42
C LEU A 38 15.56 -11.07 -0.97
N ALA A 39 16.58 -10.92 -1.82
CA ALA A 39 16.89 -9.66 -2.50
C ALA A 39 15.71 -9.20 -3.38
N ARG A 40 15.14 -10.12 -4.16
CA ARG A 40 13.99 -9.82 -5.04
C ARG A 40 12.74 -9.42 -4.24
N VAL A 41 12.44 -10.11 -3.15
CA VAL A 41 11.30 -9.75 -2.29
C VAL A 41 11.52 -8.39 -1.62
N ALA A 42 12.74 -8.07 -1.18
CA ALA A 42 13.07 -6.76 -0.62
C ALA A 42 12.87 -5.64 -1.67
N GLU A 43 13.32 -5.83 -2.91
CA GLU A 43 13.14 -4.88 -4.00
C GLU A 43 11.66 -4.64 -4.32
N VAL A 44 10.87 -5.71 -4.45
CA VAL A 44 9.42 -5.61 -4.73
C VAL A 44 8.69 -4.91 -3.58
N ASN A 45 9.02 -5.24 -2.32
CA ASN A 45 8.44 -4.58 -1.17
C ASN A 45 8.76 -3.07 -1.14
N GLN A 46 10.02 -2.71 -1.44
CA GLN A 46 10.43 -1.32 -1.53
C GLN A 46 9.70 -0.56 -2.64
N ALA A 47 9.53 -1.19 -3.81
CA ALA A 47 8.80 -0.60 -4.92
C ALA A 47 7.32 -0.35 -4.56
N LEU A 48 6.68 -1.31 -3.89
CA LEU A 48 5.29 -1.19 -3.45
C LEU A 48 5.12 -0.10 -2.38
N TYR A 49 6.06 0.02 -1.44
CA TYR A 49 6.11 1.13 -0.48
C TYR A 49 6.21 2.48 -1.19
N GLN A 50 7.10 2.61 -2.18
CA GLN A 50 7.29 3.85 -2.93
C GLN A 50 6.04 4.25 -3.71
N VAL A 51 5.41 3.29 -4.42
CA VAL A 51 4.18 3.53 -5.17
C VAL A 51 3.05 3.96 -4.24
N THR A 52 2.85 3.26 -3.12
CA THR A 52 1.81 3.59 -2.14
C THR A 52 2.04 5.00 -1.56
N SER A 53 3.28 5.29 -1.14
CA SER A 53 3.66 6.61 -0.61
C SER A 53 3.44 7.74 -1.62
N HIS A 54 3.78 7.51 -2.89
CA HIS A 54 3.60 8.47 -3.97
C HIS A 54 2.12 8.75 -4.26
N LEU A 55 1.29 7.71 -4.30
CA LEU A 55 -0.16 7.84 -4.48
C LEU A 55 -0.81 8.60 -3.32
N CYS A 56 -0.43 8.29 -2.08
CA CYS A 56 -0.90 9.01 -0.90
C CYS A 56 -0.47 10.48 -0.94
N SER A 57 0.79 10.78 -1.25
CA SER A 57 1.30 12.15 -1.34
C SER A 57 0.53 12.98 -2.37
N ARG A 58 0.30 12.44 -3.57
CA ARG A 58 -0.53 13.10 -4.60
C ARG A 58 -1.96 13.32 -4.14
N LEU A 59 -2.55 12.32 -3.49
CA LEU A 59 -3.91 12.42 -2.99
C LEU A 59 -4.03 13.51 -1.90
N TYR A 60 -3.08 13.57 -0.96
CA TYR A 60 -3.06 14.63 0.05
C TYR A 60 -2.93 16.01 -0.58
N ALA A 61 -2.00 16.19 -1.52
CA ALA A 61 -1.81 17.47 -2.22
C ALA A 61 -3.10 17.93 -2.93
N GLU A 62 -3.82 17.01 -3.59
CA GLU A 62 -5.10 17.34 -4.23
C GLU A 62 -6.20 17.68 -3.20
N LEU A 63 -6.24 16.97 -2.07
CA LEU A 63 -7.21 17.23 -1.00
C LEU A 63 -6.97 18.60 -0.34
N GLU A 64 -5.72 19.03 -0.21
CA GLU A 64 -5.36 20.37 0.30
C GLU A 64 -5.91 21.50 -0.56
N THR A 65 -6.12 21.28 -1.86
CA THR A 65 -6.75 22.27 -2.74
C THR A 65 -8.23 22.51 -2.42
N GLY A 66 -8.86 21.65 -1.62
CA GLY A 66 -10.29 21.68 -1.31
C GLY A 66 -11.21 21.31 -2.48
N ARG A 67 -10.66 20.99 -3.65
CA ARG A 67 -11.40 20.60 -4.86
C ARG A 67 -10.76 19.35 -5.49
N PRO A 68 -10.97 18.16 -4.89
CA PRO A 68 -10.35 16.93 -5.37
C PRO A 68 -10.72 16.68 -6.84
N GLY A 69 -9.71 16.69 -7.71
CA GLY A 69 -9.88 16.52 -9.14
C GLY A 69 -9.81 15.06 -9.60
N PRO A 70 -9.72 14.83 -10.93
CA PRO A 70 -9.55 13.49 -11.49
C PRO A 70 -8.31 12.75 -10.95
N LEU A 71 -7.24 13.47 -10.62
CA LEU A 71 -6.01 12.89 -10.06
C LEU A 71 -6.24 12.33 -8.65
N ALA A 72 -7.00 13.03 -7.81
CA ALA A 72 -7.39 12.53 -6.50
C ALA A 72 -8.18 11.22 -6.63
N LYS A 73 -9.17 11.20 -7.54
CA LYS A 73 -9.98 10.01 -7.81
C LYS A 73 -9.13 8.83 -8.29
N ALA A 74 -8.24 9.06 -9.26
CA ALA A 74 -7.37 8.01 -9.78
C ALA A 74 -6.40 7.47 -8.72
N SER A 75 -5.84 8.35 -7.89
CA SER A 75 -4.92 7.95 -6.81
C SER A 75 -5.65 7.13 -5.75
N TRP A 76 -6.87 7.54 -5.38
CA TRP A 76 -7.73 6.78 -4.48
C TRP A 76 -8.07 5.40 -5.03
N GLN A 77 -8.52 5.31 -6.28
CA GLN A 77 -8.86 4.04 -6.92
C GLN A 77 -7.66 3.09 -6.98
N ALA A 78 -6.47 3.60 -7.29
CA ALA A 78 -5.25 2.80 -7.30
C ALA A 78 -4.92 2.21 -5.92
N LEU A 79 -5.05 3.00 -4.85
CA LEU A 79 -4.85 2.51 -3.49
C LEU A 79 -5.87 1.43 -3.09
N VAL A 80 -7.14 1.62 -3.44
CA VAL A 80 -8.20 0.62 -3.20
C VAL A 80 -7.90 -0.68 -3.96
N SER A 81 -7.48 -0.60 -5.22
CA SER A 81 -7.11 -1.77 -6.02
C SER A 81 -5.89 -2.51 -5.47
N ILE A 82 -4.94 -1.81 -4.85
CA ILE A 82 -3.83 -2.45 -4.12
C ILE A 82 -4.36 -3.17 -2.88
N ALA A 83 -5.23 -2.54 -2.10
CA ALA A 83 -5.81 -3.14 -0.90
C ALA A 83 -6.70 -4.37 -1.21
N GLU A 84 -7.31 -4.41 -2.39
CA GLU A 84 -8.16 -5.51 -2.85
C GLU A 84 -7.46 -6.88 -2.83
N VAL A 85 -6.14 -6.91 -2.97
CA VAL A 85 -5.35 -8.16 -2.92
C VAL A 85 -5.44 -8.82 -1.53
N TRP A 86 -5.78 -8.05 -0.50
CA TRP A 86 -6.03 -8.52 0.88
C TRP A 86 -7.51 -8.52 1.24
N ARG A 87 -8.42 -8.66 0.27
CA ARG A 87 -9.87 -8.72 0.50
C ARG A 87 -10.29 -9.77 1.54
N GLU A 88 -9.61 -10.91 1.54
CA GLU A 88 -9.93 -12.05 2.42
C GLU A 88 -9.15 -12.00 3.75
N ASP A 89 -8.44 -10.90 3.99
CA ASP A 89 -7.67 -10.71 5.21
C ASP A 89 -8.60 -10.43 6.40
N PRO A 90 -8.47 -11.19 7.51
CA PRO A 90 -9.37 -11.07 8.66
C PRO A 90 -9.19 -9.76 9.45
N GLU A 91 -8.10 -9.02 9.23
CA GLU A 91 -7.88 -7.71 9.84
C GLU A 91 -8.00 -6.57 8.80
N LEU A 92 -8.61 -6.84 7.63
CA LEU A 92 -9.06 -5.80 6.72
C LEU A 92 -10.07 -4.88 7.45
N PRO A 93 -9.86 -3.56 7.50
CA PRO A 93 -10.82 -2.67 8.14
C PRO A 93 -12.19 -2.72 7.45
N ASP A 94 -13.28 -2.76 8.23
CA ASP A 94 -14.66 -2.88 7.70
C ASP A 94 -14.96 -1.85 6.61
N TRP A 95 -14.57 -0.59 6.85
CA TRP A 95 -14.78 0.51 5.90
C TRP A 95 -13.99 0.32 4.59
N VAL A 96 -12.89 -0.42 4.59
CA VAL A 96 -12.16 -0.79 3.36
C VAL A 96 -12.90 -1.89 2.63
N SER A 97 -13.43 -2.89 3.35
CA SER A 97 -14.25 -3.95 2.75
C SER A 97 -15.44 -3.40 1.99
N GLU A 98 -16.08 -2.34 2.50
CA GLU A 98 -17.19 -1.64 1.83
C GLU A 98 -16.79 -0.95 0.52
N LEU A 99 -15.50 -0.64 0.34
CA LEU A 99 -14.96 0.02 -0.86
C LEU A 99 -14.54 -0.96 -1.95
N LEU A 100 -14.34 -2.24 -1.60
CA LEU A 100 -13.86 -3.24 -2.55
C LEU A 100 -14.97 -3.63 -3.52
N PRO A 101 -14.65 -3.79 -4.82
CA PRO A 101 -15.65 -4.19 -5.81
C PRO A 101 -16.18 -5.59 -5.47
N VAL A 102 -17.50 -5.80 -5.60
CA VAL A 102 -18.11 -7.13 -5.42
C VAL A 102 -17.48 -8.10 -6.42
N LYS A 103 -17.04 -9.29 -5.96
CA LYS A 103 -16.50 -10.33 -6.86
C LYS A 103 -17.60 -10.67 -7.89
N PRO A 104 -17.34 -10.60 -9.20
CA PRO A 104 -18.27 -11.17 -10.17
C PRO A 104 -18.43 -12.66 -9.86
N GLN A 105 -19.69 -13.12 -9.84
CA GLN A 105 -20.05 -14.53 -9.66
C GLN A 105 -19.53 -15.39 -10.82
#